data_AF-A0A2E5B7P9-F1
#
_entry.id   AF-A0A2E5B7P9-F1
#
_cell.length_a   1.000
_cell.length_b   1.000
_cell.length_c   1.000
_cell.angle_alpha   90.00
_cell.angle_beta   90.00
_cell.angle_gamma   90.00
#
_symmetry.space_group_name_H-M   'P 1'
#
loop_
_entity.id
_entity.type
_entity.pdbx_description
1 polymer ?
#
loop_
_entity_poly.entity_id
_entity_poly.type
_entity_poly.pdbx_seq_one_letter_code
_entity_poly.pdbx_strand_id
1 'polypeptide(L)'
;MHVARAYNSAHQMLLAEEIKRMSRGINVKMIIVDSLTSHFRAEFVGRGMLANRQQKLNRHLKDLKQLADVNNALVLVTNQVMSKPDAMWGDPTKPIGGHVLAHASTFRLYLRKAKGGRRIARLVDSPNLPDGECVYQVCEEGLRD
;
A
#
# COMPACT_ATOMS: atom_id res chain seq x y z
N MET A 1 16.60 -4.66 -11.60
CA MET A 1 15.49 -4.81 -10.63
C MET A 1 16.05 -5.46 -9.39
N HIS A 2 15.93 -4.81 -8.22
CA HIS A 2 16.38 -5.38 -6.94
C HIS A 2 15.15 -5.93 -6.20
N VAL A 3 15.26 -7.13 -5.65
CA VAL A 3 14.17 -7.79 -4.91
C VAL A 3 14.68 -8.20 -3.54
N ALA A 4 13.93 -7.85 -2.51
CA ALA A 4 14.17 -8.27 -1.13
C ALA A 4 12.90 -8.86 -0.55
N ARG A 5 13.02 -9.98 0.17
CA ARG A 5 11.90 -10.62 0.85
C ARG A 5 11.93 -10.28 2.34
N ALA A 6 10.92 -9.54 2.79
CA ALA A 6 10.67 -9.33 4.21
C ALA A 6 9.97 -10.56 4.81
N TYR A 7 10.40 -10.97 6.01
CA TYR A 7 9.83 -12.12 6.73
C TYR A 7 8.95 -11.71 7.91
N ASN A 8 9.01 -10.45 8.32
CA ASN A 8 8.24 -9.86 9.41
C ASN A 8 8.27 -8.32 9.29
N SER A 9 7.53 -7.62 10.14
CA SER A 9 7.36 -6.16 10.07
C SER A 9 8.67 -5.41 10.37
N ALA A 10 9.48 -5.92 11.30
CA ALA A 10 10.78 -5.32 11.62
C ALA A 10 11.76 -5.43 10.45
N HIS A 11 11.82 -6.60 9.79
CA HIS A 11 12.65 -6.81 8.62
C HIS A 11 12.18 -5.95 7.44
N GLN A 12 10.86 -5.82 7.23
CA GLN A 12 10.31 -4.90 6.22
C GLN A 12 10.75 -3.45 6.45
N MET A 13 10.74 -2.99 7.70
CA MET A 13 11.20 -1.64 8.06
C MET A 13 12.71 -1.48 7.84
N LEU A 14 13.51 -2.46 8.25
CA LEU A 14 14.96 -2.45 8.07
C LEU A 14 15.34 -2.41 6.57
N LEU A 15 14.63 -3.15 5.72
CA LEU A 15 14.87 -3.12 4.27
C LEU A 15 14.65 -1.72 3.66
N ALA A 16 13.68 -0.95 4.16
CA ALA A 16 13.51 0.44 3.74
C ALA A 16 14.72 1.31 4.15
N GLU A 17 15.26 1.11 5.35
CA GLU A 17 16.48 1.79 5.79
C GLU A 17 17.70 1.42 4.93
N GLU A 18 17.85 0.16 4.54
CA GLU A 18 18.92 -0.28 3.64
C GLU A 18 18.78 0.30 2.23
N ILE A 19 17.56 0.38 1.69
CA ILE A 19 17.30 1.07 0.41
C ILE A 19 17.80 2.53 0.49
N LYS A 20 17.61 3.21 1.62
CA LYS A 20 18.07 4.60 1.83
C LYS A 20 19.58 4.73 1.78
N ARG A 21 20.32 3.72 2.24
CA ARG A 21 21.78 3.67 2.14
C ARG A 21 22.22 3.39 0.72
N MET A 22 21.59 2.40 0.08
CA MET A 22 21.90 1.98 -1.29
C MET A 22 21.61 3.08 -2.31
N SER A 23 20.56 3.88 -2.11
CA SER A 23 20.10 4.90 -3.07
C SER A 23 21.12 6.01 -3.33
N ARG A 24 22.22 6.08 -2.56
CA ARG A 24 23.37 6.95 -2.85
C ARG A 24 24.18 6.50 -4.07
N GLY A 25 24.19 5.21 -4.35
CA GLY A 25 24.93 4.60 -5.46
C GLY A 25 24.06 4.08 -6.60
N ILE A 26 22.74 4.06 -6.42
CA ILE A 26 21.79 3.61 -7.45
C ILE A 26 20.68 4.65 -7.64
N ASN A 27 20.30 4.88 -8.90
CA ASN A 27 19.21 5.80 -9.24
C ASN A 27 17.84 5.11 -9.02
N VAL A 28 17.30 5.19 -7.81
CA VAL A 28 16.00 4.62 -7.47
C VAL A 28 14.88 5.53 -8.01
N LYS A 29 14.02 4.99 -8.89
CA LYS A 29 12.84 5.71 -9.43
C LYS A 29 11.51 5.13 -9.00
N MET A 30 11.50 3.90 -8.49
CA MET A 30 10.30 3.24 -8.00
C MET A 30 10.65 2.30 -6.85
N ILE A 31 9.80 2.29 -5.83
CA ILE A 31 9.85 1.39 -4.68
C ILE A 31 8.47 0.74 -4.57
N ILE A 32 8.43 -0.59 -4.52
CA ILE A 32 7.19 -1.36 -4.39
C ILE A 32 7.21 -2.11 -3.07
N VAL A 33 6.17 -1.94 -2.25
CA VAL A 33 5.95 -2.74 -1.03
C VAL A 33 4.69 -3.59 -1.21
N ASP A 34 4.89 -4.88 -1.47
CA ASP A 34 3.81 -5.85 -1.65
C ASP A 34 3.87 -6.94 -0.55
N SER A 35 3.07 -6.89 0.50
CA SER A 35 2.11 -5.83 0.88
C SER A 35 2.59 -5.02 2.06
N LEU A 36 2.15 -3.77 2.14
CA LEU A 36 2.51 -2.86 3.24
C LEU A 36 2.06 -3.38 4.60
N THR A 37 0.89 -4.03 4.66
CA THR A 37 0.19 -4.29 5.93
C THR A 37 0.16 -5.74 6.37
N SER A 38 0.54 -6.71 5.53
CA SER A 38 0.40 -8.15 5.84
C SER A 38 1.13 -8.54 7.12
N HIS A 39 2.42 -8.19 7.24
CA HIS A 39 3.22 -8.49 8.43
C HIS A 39 2.71 -7.77 9.68
N PHE A 40 2.36 -6.49 9.55
CA PHE A 40 1.78 -5.71 10.65
C PHE A 40 0.44 -6.27 11.13
N ARG A 41 -0.36 -6.87 10.24
CA ARG A 41 -1.63 -7.51 10.61
C ARG A 41 -1.40 -8.83 11.35
N ALA A 42 -0.42 -9.62 10.90
CA ALA A 42 -0.13 -10.94 11.47
C ALA A 42 0.50 -10.84 12.86
N GLU A 43 1.38 -9.86 13.09
CA GLU A 43 2.15 -9.74 14.34
C GLU A 43 1.42 -8.99 15.46
N PHE A 44 0.57 -8.03 15.11
CA PHE A 44 -0.08 -7.16 16.09
C PHE A 44 -1.58 -7.50 16.18
N VAL A 45 -1.85 -8.65 16.81
CA VAL A 45 -3.18 -9.21 16.96
C VAL A 45 -3.88 -8.61 18.19
N GLY A 46 -5.19 -8.38 18.07
CA GLY A 46 -6.02 -7.88 19.16
C GLY A 46 -5.97 -6.35 19.35
N ARG A 47 -6.98 -5.83 20.06
CA ARG A 47 -7.14 -4.38 20.26
C ARG A 47 -6.02 -3.76 21.10
N GLY A 48 -5.46 -4.50 22.06
CA GLY A 48 -4.36 -4.02 22.91
C GLY A 48 -3.07 -3.68 22.14
N MET A 49 -2.84 -4.32 21.00
CA MET A 49 -1.66 -4.09 20.15
C MET A 49 -1.88 -3.02 19.08
N LEU A 50 -3.09 -2.45 18.99
CA LEU A 50 -3.45 -1.50 17.93
C LEU A 50 -2.55 -0.26 17.96
N ALA A 51 -2.32 0.33 19.12
CA ALA A 51 -1.48 1.52 19.26
C ALA A 51 -0.04 1.25 18.77
N ASN A 52 0.56 0.16 19.24
CA ASN A 52 1.91 -0.26 18.84
C ASN A 52 2.00 -0.51 17.32
N ARG A 53 0.98 -1.15 16.74
CA ARG A 53 0.89 -1.36 15.29
C ARG A 53 0.86 -0.03 14.54
N GLN A 54 -0.03 0.89 14.95
CA GLN A 54 -0.20 2.19 14.30
C GLN A 54 1.09 3.03 14.39
N GLN A 55 1.79 3.01 15.53
CA GLN A 55 3.06 3.72 15.71
C GLN A 55 4.17 3.17 14.79
N LYS A 56 4.34 1.84 14.75
CA LYS A 56 5.36 1.21 13.88
C LYS A 56 5.04 1.41 12.39
N LEU A 57 3.78 1.25 12.01
CA LEU A 57 3.33 1.50 10.64
C LEU A 57 3.57 2.97 10.23
N ASN A 58 3.29 3.92 11.12
CA ASN A 58 3.54 5.34 10.87
C ASN A 58 5.02 5.64 10.64
N ARG A 59 5.90 5.04 11.45
CA ARG A 59 7.36 5.17 11.26
C ARG A 59 7.76 4.65 9.88
N HIS A 60 7.32 3.45 9.53
CA HIS A 60 7.63 2.85 8.23
C HIS A 60 7.15 3.70 7.05
N LEU A 61 5.92 4.23 7.12
CA LEU A 61 5.38 5.13 6.10
C LEU A 61 6.18 6.42 5.98
N LYS A 62 6.64 6.98 7.10
CA LYS A 62 7.51 8.16 7.10
C LYS A 62 8.85 7.88 6.42
N ASP A 63 9.44 6.72 6.67
CA ASP A 63 10.71 6.32 6.03
C ASP A 63 10.53 6.13 4.52
N LEU A 64 9.44 5.50 4.08
CA LEU A 64 9.09 5.36 2.67
C LEU A 64 8.84 6.71 2.00
N LYS A 65 8.14 7.64 2.67
CA LYS A 65 7.92 9.00 2.14
C LYS A 65 9.25 9.74 1.98
N GLN A 66 10.12 9.68 2.98
CA GLN A 66 11.43 10.31 2.90
C GLN A 66 12.28 9.72 1.76
N LEU A 67 12.20 8.41 1.53
CA LEU A 67 12.83 7.75 0.39
C LEU A 67 12.32 8.28 -0.94
N ALA A 68 11.00 8.41 -1.10
CA ALA A 68 10.39 9.00 -2.29
C ALA A 68 10.89 10.43 -2.53
N ASP A 69 10.83 11.28 -1.50
CA ASP A 69 11.18 12.69 -1.59
C ASP A 69 12.65 12.90 -1.95
N VAL A 70 13.57 12.16 -1.31
CA VAL A 70 15.02 12.29 -1.55
C VAL A 70 15.43 11.81 -2.93
N ASN A 71 14.79 10.75 -3.44
CA ASN A 71 15.17 10.15 -4.72
C ASN A 71 14.33 10.65 -5.91
N ASN A 72 13.32 11.49 -5.64
CA ASN A 72 12.26 11.82 -6.59
C ASN A 72 11.70 10.54 -7.24
N ALA A 73 11.24 9.62 -6.39
CA ALA A 73 10.83 8.27 -6.76
C ALA A 73 9.37 8.00 -6.39
N LEU A 74 8.71 7.13 -7.16
CA LEU A 74 7.37 6.65 -6.86
C LEU A 74 7.43 5.54 -5.79
N VAL A 75 6.64 5.68 -4.72
CA VAL A 75 6.37 4.57 -3.79
C VAL A 75 4.98 4.02 -4.08
N LEU A 76 4.92 2.76 -4.51
CA LEU A 76 3.70 2.01 -4.70
C LEU A 76 3.57 0.95 -3.60
N VAL A 77 2.40 0.86 -2.97
CA VAL A 77 2.14 -0.14 -1.94
C VAL A 77 0.86 -0.89 -2.25
N THR A 78 0.85 -2.20 -1.98
CA THR A 78 -0.39 -2.96 -1.94
C THR A 78 -0.91 -3.02 -0.50
N ASN A 79 -2.23 -3.03 -0.36
CA ASN A 79 -2.89 -3.10 0.94
C ASN A 79 -4.00 -4.14 0.90
N GLN A 80 -4.24 -4.77 2.05
CA GLN A 80 -5.33 -5.71 2.22
C GLN A 80 -6.61 -4.99 2.66
N VAL A 81 -7.75 -5.59 2.35
CA VAL A 81 -9.05 -5.20 2.88
C VAL A 81 -9.53 -6.21 3.91
N MET A 82 -10.43 -5.77 4.79
CA MET A 82 -11.19 -6.64 5.69
C MET A 82 -12.69 -6.45 5.45
N SER A 83 -13.48 -7.47 5.75
CA SER A 83 -14.94 -7.38 5.71
C SER A 83 -15.45 -6.34 6.71
N LYS A 84 -16.50 -5.64 6.33
CA LYS A 84 -17.25 -4.68 7.13
C LYS A 84 -18.68 -5.24 7.33
N PRO A 85 -18.92 -6.10 8.33
CA PRO A 85 -20.20 -6.82 8.49
C PRO A 85 -21.40 -5.91 8.77
N ASP A 86 -21.14 -4.71 9.30
CA ASP A 86 -22.12 -3.66 9.56
C ASP A 86 -22.59 -2.92 8.30
N ALA A 87 -21.96 -3.16 7.14
CA ALA A 87 -22.40 -2.58 5.88
C ALA A 87 -23.63 -3.33 5.33
N MET A 88 -24.82 -2.84 5.66
CA MET A 88 -26.09 -3.30 5.06
C MET A 88 -26.23 -2.86 3.58
N TRP A 89 -25.55 -1.78 3.20
CA TRP A 89 -25.56 -1.19 1.86
C TRP A 89 -24.17 -0.64 1.51
N GLY A 90 -23.78 -0.70 0.23
CA GLY A 90 -22.51 -0.17 -0.27
C GLY A 90 -21.36 -1.18 -0.29
N ASP A 91 -20.12 -0.68 -0.21
CA ASP A 91 -18.91 -1.52 -0.25
C ASP A 91 -18.79 -2.34 1.05
N PRO A 92 -18.79 -3.68 0.97
CA PRO A 92 -18.71 -4.54 2.15
C PRO A 92 -17.29 -4.65 2.70
N THR A 93 -16.33 -3.89 2.19
CA THR A 93 -14.92 -3.97 2.58
C THR A 93 -14.39 -2.63 3.10
N LYS A 94 -13.34 -2.71 3.92
CA LYS A 94 -12.60 -1.56 4.42
C LYS A 94 -11.09 -1.82 4.32
N PRO A 95 -10.29 -0.84 3.88
CA PRO A 95 -8.83 -0.99 3.86
C PRO A 95 -8.25 -1.11 5.28
N ILE A 96 -7.19 -1.90 5.40
CA ILE A 96 -6.43 -2.09 6.65
C ILE A 96 -5.40 -0.95 6.78
N GLY A 97 -4.89 -0.71 8.00
CA GLY A 97 -3.91 0.34 8.30
C GLY A 97 -4.49 1.57 9.00
N GLY A 98 -5.82 1.69 9.02
CA GLY A 98 -6.54 2.74 9.76
C GLY A 98 -6.16 4.15 9.32
N HIS A 99 -6.33 5.11 10.22
CA HIS A 99 -6.13 6.54 9.94
C HIS A 99 -4.68 6.86 9.56
N VAL A 100 -3.70 6.18 10.18
CA VAL A 100 -2.28 6.37 9.86
C VAL A 100 -2.01 6.17 8.36
N LEU A 101 -2.47 5.05 7.80
CA LEU A 101 -2.29 4.81 6.37
C LEU A 101 -3.13 5.79 5.54
N ALA A 102 -4.38 6.04 5.92
CA ALA A 102 -5.26 6.94 5.19
C ALA A 102 -4.69 8.37 5.06
N HIS A 103 -4.02 8.89 6.09
CA HIS A 103 -3.39 10.21 6.06
C HIS A 103 -2.01 10.21 5.37
N ALA A 104 -1.28 9.10 5.43
CA ALA A 104 0.06 9.04 4.83
C ALA A 104 0.02 8.82 3.31
N SER A 105 -1.00 8.12 2.80
CA SER A 105 -1.15 7.85 1.36
C SER A 105 -1.63 9.09 0.61
N THR A 106 -0.96 9.44 -0.49
CA THR A 106 -1.36 10.58 -1.34
C THR A 106 -2.45 10.21 -2.36
N PHE A 107 -2.37 9.01 -2.92
CA PHE A 107 -3.38 8.49 -3.84
C PHE A 107 -3.82 7.11 -3.36
N ARG A 108 -5.13 6.82 -3.46
CA ARG A 108 -5.66 5.50 -3.12
C ARG A 108 -6.48 4.96 -4.28
N LEU A 109 -6.04 3.83 -4.81
CA LEU A 109 -6.77 3.06 -5.81
C LEU A 109 -7.45 1.88 -5.15
N TYR A 110 -8.76 1.75 -5.37
CA TYR A 110 -9.52 0.58 -4.97
C TYR A 110 -9.78 -0.31 -6.19
N LEU A 111 -9.24 -1.52 -6.14
CA LEU A 111 -9.29 -2.49 -7.23
C LEU A 111 -10.36 -3.54 -6.94
N ARG A 112 -11.31 -3.71 -7.87
CA ARG A 112 -12.38 -4.71 -7.75
C ARG A 112 -12.49 -5.58 -8.99
N LYS A 113 -12.92 -6.83 -8.80
CA LYS A 113 -13.23 -7.74 -9.91
C LYS A 113 -14.56 -7.36 -10.56
N ALA A 114 -14.62 -7.41 -11.88
CA ALA A 114 -15.83 -7.23 -12.67
C ALA A 114 -16.15 -8.51 -13.48
N LYS A 115 -17.27 -8.52 -14.21
CA LYS A 115 -17.68 -9.65 -15.04
C LYS A 115 -16.82 -9.78 -16.30
N GLY A 116 -16.60 -11.02 -16.75
CA GLY A 116 -15.89 -11.33 -18.00
C GLY A 116 -14.40 -11.01 -17.95
N GLY A 117 -13.69 -11.43 -16.91
CA GLY A 117 -12.24 -11.22 -16.78
C GLY A 117 -11.79 -9.80 -16.41
N ARG A 118 -12.66 -8.80 -16.62
CA ARG A 118 -12.40 -7.39 -16.32
C ARG A 118 -12.17 -7.09 -14.83
N ARG A 119 -11.55 -5.95 -14.59
CA ARG A 119 -11.27 -5.31 -13.31
C ARG A 119 -11.65 -3.84 -13.40
N ILE A 120 -11.91 -3.24 -12.26
CA ILE A 120 -12.18 -1.80 -12.15
C ILE A 120 -11.18 -1.24 -11.15
N ALA A 121 -10.46 -0.20 -11.54
CA ALA A 121 -9.65 0.61 -10.64
C ALA A 121 -10.39 1.92 -10.39
N ARG A 122 -10.74 2.18 -9.13
CA ARG A 122 -11.37 3.42 -8.71
C ARG A 122 -10.40 4.27 -7.91
N LEU A 123 -10.22 5.52 -8.30
CA LEU A 123 -9.56 6.52 -7.47
C LEU A 123 -10.54 6.92 -6.37
N VAL A 124 -10.20 6.59 -5.12
CA VAL A 124 -11.05 6.86 -3.94
C VAL A 124 -10.50 7.98 -3.05
N ASP A 125 -9.30 8.47 -3.38
CA ASP A 125 -8.67 9.58 -2.68
C ASP A 125 -7.52 10.13 -3.51
N SER A 126 -7.47 11.46 -3.63
CA SER A 126 -6.41 12.22 -4.28
C SER A 126 -6.45 13.68 -3.79
N PRO A 127 -5.30 14.38 -3.69
CA PRO A 127 -5.30 15.79 -3.34
C PRO A 127 -5.77 16.70 -4.48
N ASN A 128 -5.75 16.24 -5.74
CA ASN A 128 -5.87 17.12 -6.91
C ASN A 128 -6.65 16.53 -8.10
N LEU A 129 -7.06 15.26 -8.04
CA LEU A 129 -7.85 14.63 -9.08
C LEU A 129 -9.27 14.34 -8.57
N PRO A 130 -10.30 14.48 -9.42
CA PRO A 130 -11.65 14.06 -9.07
C PRO A 130 -11.71 12.53 -8.95
N ASP A 131 -12.68 12.05 -8.17
CA ASP A 131 -13.04 10.64 -8.14
C ASP A 131 -13.34 10.14 -9.55
N GLY A 132 -12.85 8.94 -9.86
CA GLY A 132 -13.00 8.35 -11.18
C GLY A 132 -12.74 6.86 -11.15
N GLU A 133 -13.22 6.15 -12.17
CA GLU A 133 -12.93 4.74 -12.34
C GLU A 133 -12.56 4.42 -13.78
N CYS A 134 -11.63 3.49 -13.96
CA CYS A 134 -11.34 2.89 -15.25
C CYS A 134 -11.56 1.37 -15.18
N VAL A 135 -11.96 0.82 -16.32
CA VAL A 135 -12.07 -0.62 -16.51
C VAL A 135 -10.79 -1.08 -17.18
N TYR A 136 -10.25 -2.22 -16.73
CA TYR A 136 -9.06 -2.81 -17.31
C TYR A 136 -9.15 -4.34 -17.28
N GLN A 137 -8.30 -5.00 -18.03
CA GLN A 137 -8.13 -6.45 -18.06
C GLN A 137 -6.73 -6.83 -17.61
N VAL A 138 -6.63 -8.02 -17.02
CA VAL A 138 -5.34 -8.65 -16.70
C VAL A 138 -5.14 -9.77 -17.71
N CYS A 139 -4.26 -9.53 -18.66
CA CYS A 139 -3.87 -10.47 -19.71
C CYS A 139 -2.48 -11.03 -19.41
N GLU A 140 -2.03 -12.04 -20.17
CA GLU A 140 -0.69 -12.63 -20.03
C GLU A 140 0.42 -11.58 -20.21
N GLU A 141 0.22 -10.66 -21.15
CA GLU A 141 1.13 -9.55 -21.46
C GLU A 141 1.09 -8.39 -20.42
N GLY A 142 0.21 -8.47 -19.42
CA GLY A 142 0.01 -7.43 -18.41
C GLY A 142 -1.37 -6.76 -18.47
N LEU A 143 -1.43 -5.48 -18.08
CA LEU A 143 -2.68 -4.72 -18.00
C LEU A 143 -3.05 -4.11 -19.36
N ARG A 144 -4.31 -4.23 -19.75
CA ARG A 144 -4.90 -3.66 -20.99
C ARG A 144 -6.25 -3.01 -20.69
N ASP A 145 -6.72 -2.16 -21.58
CA ASP A 145 -8.08 -1.59 -21.54
C ASP A 145 -9.15 -2.66 -21.85
#